data_AF-A0A556BVN7-F1
#
_entry.id   AF-A0A556BVN7-F1
#
_cell.length_a   1.000
_cell.length_b   1.000
_cell.length_c   1.000
_cell.angle_alpha   90.00
_cell.angle_beta   90.00
_cell.angle_gamma   90.00
#
_symmetry.space_group_name_H-M   'P 1'
#
loop_
_entity.id
_entity.type
_entity.pdbx_description
1 polymer ?
#
loop_
_entity_poly.entity_id
_entity_poly.type
_entity_poly.pdbx_seq_one_letter_code
_entity_poly.pdbx_strand_id
1 'polypeptide(L)'
;MKELLRFTKENKGEINEIAVLIRKDFTLFVEFKGHRIMSYIDGKGRLRFYDTTRPKEIKFAGIGISEEQLEVIQNYIKEEEIRLEQEKEQRIVDEFGEITDESEIRFTYTTGYDFNVSKLPKAIRDLIMQLEKKDVKGYEKVDFYGDYSVDYVVTMTYKQLLTLVENRKKENEIIETKKQERIEKDKKEFEEKKKQARETGKRVKLSHWMEPCNDPTEECSIDFITKYIAPDGKIEIVRSHSY
;
A
#
# COMPACT_ATOMS: atom_id res chain seq x y z
N MET A 1 -5.35 -26.82 -13.88
CA MET A 1 -6.57 -26.01 -14.07
C MET A 1 -7.71 -26.83 -13.52
N LYS A 2 -8.61 -26.21 -12.77
CA LYS A 2 -9.81 -26.88 -12.25
C LYS A 2 -11.02 -26.22 -12.91
N GLU A 3 -11.93 -27.03 -13.42
CA GLU A 3 -13.22 -26.53 -13.92
C GLU A 3 -14.06 -26.12 -12.73
N LEU A 4 -14.51 -24.86 -12.72
CA LEU A 4 -15.22 -24.28 -11.59
C LEU A 4 -16.73 -24.42 -11.75
N LEU A 5 -17.20 -23.97 -12.90
CA LEU A 5 -18.61 -23.85 -13.21
C LEU A 5 -18.77 -24.09 -14.71
N ARG A 6 -19.84 -24.82 -15.03
CA ARG A 6 -20.31 -25.04 -16.39
C ARG A 6 -21.74 -24.58 -16.45
N PHE A 7 -22.04 -23.66 -17.34
CA PHE A 7 -23.41 -23.21 -17.55
C PHE A 7 -23.73 -23.09 -19.03
N THR A 8 -24.99 -23.29 -19.34
CA THR A 8 -25.54 -23.17 -20.68
C THR A 8 -26.31 -21.87 -20.77
N LYS A 9 -26.02 -21.08 -21.81
CA LYS A 9 -26.79 -19.87 -22.12
C LYS A 9 -27.41 -20.01 -23.50
N GLU A 10 -28.74 -19.95 -23.53
CA GLU A 10 -29.48 -19.87 -24.77
C GLU A 10 -29.46 -18.43 -25.28
N ASN A 11 -28.96 -18.24 -26.51
CA ASN A 11 -28.98 -16.94 -27.17
C ASN A 11 -29.46 -17.14 -28.60
N LYS A 12 -30.61 -16.54 -28.94
CA LYS A 12 -31.25 -16.69 -30.26
C LYS A 12 -31.48 -18.15 -30.69
N GLY A 13 -31.81 -19.04 -29.75
CA GLY A 13 -32.06 -20.47 -30.01
C GLY A 13 -30.82 -21.35 -30.11
N GLU A 14 -29.62 -20.80 -29.91
CA GLU A 14 -28.40 -21.59 -29.76
C GLU A 14 -28.04 -21.75 -28.28
N ILE A 15 -27.92 -23.00 -27.82
CA ILE A 15 -27.38 -23.33 -26.50
C ILE A 15 -25.86 -23.23 -26.58
N ASN A 16 -25.30 -22.25 -25.87
CA ASN A 16 -23.85 -22.11 -25.77
C ASN A 16 -23.39 -22.59 -24.40
N GLU A 17 -22.47 -23.55 -24.40
CA GLU A 17 -21.80 -24.01 -23.19
C GLU A 17 -20.64 -23.06 -22.86
N ILE A 18 -20.63 -22.57 -21.62
CA ILE A 18 -19.59 -21.71 -21.08
C ILE A 18 -18.97 -22.44 -19.89
N ALA A 19 -17.69 -22.78 -20.02
CA ALA A 19 -16.89 -23.33 -18.94
C ALA A 19 -16.02 -22.22 -18.35
N VAL A 20 -16.10 -22.02 -17.03
CA VAL A 20 -15.23 -21.11 -16.28
C VAL A 20 -14.10 -21.94 -15.66
N LEU A 21 -12.89 -21.75 -16.16
CA LEU A 21 -11.69 -22.42 -15.65
C LEU A 21 -10.87 -21.43 -14.81
N ILE A 22 -10.47 -21.83 -13.61
CA ILE A 22 -9.56 -21.03 -12.78
C ILE A 22 -8.15 -21.64 -12.83
N ARG A 23 -7.16 -20.80 -13.14
CA ARG A 23 -5.73 -21.12 -12.96
C ARG A 23 -5.28 -20.78 -11.54
N LYS A 24 -4.11 -21.30 -11.14
CA LYS A 24 -3.49 -21.04 -9.83
C LYS A 24 -3.19 -19.56 -9.56
N ASP A 25 -3.17 -18.73 -10.59
CA ASP A 25 -2.98 -17.28 -10.53
C ASP A 25 -4.30 -16.50 -10.55
N PHE A 26 -5.44 -17.17 -10.30
CA PHE A 26 -6.79 -16.61 -10.34
C PHE A 26 -7.24 -16.06 -11.70
N THR A 27 -6.52 -16.40 -12.78
CA THR A 27 -6.98 -16.09 -14.14
C THR A 27 -8.19 -16.95 -14.49
N LEU A 28 -9.29 -16.30 -14.86
CA LEU A 28 -10.52 -16.94 -15.29
C LEU A 28 -10.46 -17.14 -16.81
N PHE A 29 -10.61 -18.37 -17.29
CA PHE A 29 -10.81 -18.63 -18.72
C PHE A 29 -12.26 -19.00 -18.95
N VAL A 30 -12.85 -18.38 -19.97
CA VAL A 30 -14.14 -18.77 -20.52
C VAL A 30 -13.90 -19.48 -21.83
N GLU A 31 -14.30 -20.74 -21.91
CA GLU A 31 -14.36 -21.45 -23.19
C GLU A 31 -15.74 -21.24 -23.81
N PHE A 32 -15.77 -20.70 -25.03
CA PHE A 32 -16.99 -20.41 -25.78
C PHE A 32 -16.83 -20.87 -27.23
N LYS A 33 -17.65 -21.82 -27.68
CA LYS A 33 -17.58 -22.40 -29.05
C LYS A 33 -16.16 -22.86 -29.46
N GLY A 34 -15.39 -23.44 -28.52
CA GLY A 34 -14.01 -23.88 -28.74
C GLY A 34 -12.96 -22.77 -28.74
N HIS A 35 -13.33 -21.52 -28.49
CA HIS A 35 -12.41 -20.40 -28.28
C HIS A 35 -12.16 -20.20 -26.79
N ARG A 36 -10.89 -20.03 -26.40
CA ARG A 36 -10.50 -19.67 -25.04
C ARG A 36 -10.36 -18.16 -24.90
N ILE A 37 -11.22 -17.60 -24.07
CA ILE A 37 -11.26 -16.18 -23.76
C ILE A 37 -10.68 -16.01 -22.37
N MET A 38 -9.66 -15.18 -22.23
CA MET A 38 -9.12 -14.82 -20.93
C MET A 38 -10.03 -13.77 -20.30
N SER A 39 -10.32 -13.91 -19.01
CA SER A 39 -11.14 -12.96 -18.29
C SER A 39 -10.55 -12.63 -16.92
N TYR A 40 -10.81 -11.41 -16.48
CA TYR A 40 -10.46 -10.95 -15.14
C TYR A 40 -11.60 -10.12 -14.56
N ILE A 41 -11.72 -10.14 -13.24
CA ILE A 41 -12.67 -9.30 -12.50
C ILE A 41 -12.00 -7.95 -12.26
N ASP A 42 -12.56 -6.87 -12.80
CA ASP A 42 -12.03 -5.53 -12.53
C ASP A 42 -12.36 -5.08 -11.09
N GLY A 43 -11.74 -4.00 -10.62
CA GLY A 43 -11.96 -3.48 -9.25
C GLY A 43 -13.40 -3.04 -8.94
N LYS A 44 -14.34 -3.17 -9.90
CA LYS A 44 -15.78 -2.95 -9.71
C LYS A 44 -16.58 -4.26 -9.76
N GLY A 45 -15.92 -5.41 -9.68
CA GLY A 45 -16.57 -6.72 -9.72
C GLY A 45 -17.04 -7.15 -11.10
N ARG A 46 -16.65 -6.45 -12.18
CA ARG A 46 -17.11 -6.76 -13.54
C ARG A 46 -16.14 -7.72 -14.21
N LEU A 47 -16.67 -8.82 -14.73
CA LEU A 47 -15.87 -9.73 -15.54
C LEU A 47 -15.60 -9.10 -16.92
N ARG A 48 -14.32 -8.87 -17.23
CA ARG A 48 -13.88 -8.40 -18.54
C ARG A 48 -13.28 -9.54 -19.34
N PHE A 49 -13.57 -9.56 -20.64
CA PHE A 49 -13.16 -10.59 -21.56
C PHE A 49 -12.11 -10.04 -22.53
N TYR A 50 -11.02 -10.77 -22.70
CA TYR A 50 -9.96 -10.52 -23.66
C TYR A 50 -9.82 -11.76 -24.54
N ASP A 51 -10.07 -11.58 -25.83
CA ASP A 51 -9.72 -12.59 -26.82
C ASP A 51 -8.20 -12.64 -26.96
N THR A 52 -7.59 -13.74 -26.53
CA THR A 52 -6.13 -13.95 -26.61
C THR A 52 -5.68 -14.30 -28.03
N THR A 53 -6.61 -14.60 -28.93
CA THR A 53 -6.33 -15.02 -30.32
C THR A 53 -6.61 -13.92 -31.35
N ARG A 54 -7.52 -12.98 -31.08
CA ARG A 54 -7.86 -11.86 -31.97
C ARG A 54 -8.09 -10.56 -31.20
N PRO A 55 -7.04 -9.82 -30.82
CA PRO A 55 -7.12 -8.67 -29.90
C PRO A 55 -7.88 -7.44 -30.42
N LYS A 56 -8.36 -7.42 -31.68
CA LYS A 56 -8.91 -6.20 -32.31
C LYS A 56 -10.38 -6.25 -32.77
N GLU A 57 -11.03 -7.41 -32.80
CA GLU A 57 -12.30 -7.51 -33.55
C GLU A 57 -13.53 -8.01 -32.76
N ILE A 58 -13.38 -8.58 -31.57
CA ILE A 58 -14.53 -9.13 -30.85
C ILE A 58 -14.77 -8.37 -29.54
N LYS A 59 -15.72 -7.44 -29.58
CA LYS A 59 -16.35 -6.91 -28.36
C LYS A 59 -17.31 -7.96 -27.83
N PHE A 60 -16.89 -8.74 -26.84
CA PHE A 60 -17.82 -9.56 -26.07
C PHE A 60 -18.74 -8.63 -25.27
N ALA A 61 -19.98 -8.46 -25.75
CA ALA A 61 -21.05 -7.88 -24.92
C ALA A 61 -21.19 -8.79 -23.69
N GLY A 62 -21.04 -8.20 -22.50
CA GLY A 62 -20.82 -8.90 -21.24
C GLY A 62 -21.68 -10.16 -21.10
N ILE A 63 -21.02 -11.30 -20.89
CA ILE A 63 -21.69 -12.50 -20.41
C ILE A 63 -22.25 -12.12 -19.04
N GLY A 64 -23.56 -11.89 -18.99
CA GLY A 64 -24.26 -11.66 -17.72
C GLY A 64 -24.14 -12.91 -16.86
N ILE A 65 -23.24 -12.83 -15.88
CA ILE A 65 -23.15 -13.76 -14.76
C ILE A 65 -24.22 -13.29 -13.75
N SER A 66 -25.02 -14.21 -13.23
CA SER A 66 -25.98 -13.86 -12.17
C SER A 66 -25.25 -13.46 -10.89
N GLU A 67 -25.90 -12.70 -10.00
CA GLU A 67 -25.31 -12.36 -8.69
C GLU A 67 -24.92 -13.62 -7.90
N GLU A 68 -25.75 -14.66 -7.97
CA GLU A 68 -25.48 -15.98 -7.37
C GLU A 68 -24.22 -16.64 -7.94
N GLN A 69 -24.04 -16.63 -9.26
CA GLN A 69 -22.83 -17.19 -9.89
C GLN A 69 -21.58 -16.36 -9.56
N LEU A 70 -21.72 -15.04 -9.45
CA LEU A 70 -20.62 -14.16 -9.04
C LEU A 70 -20.21 -14.45 -7.59
N GLU A 71 -21.19 -14.66 -6.70
CA GLU A 71 -20.95 -15.04 -5.31
C GLU A 71 -20.22 -16.38 -5.21
N VAL A 72 -20.62 -17.39 -6.00
CA VAL A 72 -19.92 -18.68 -6.05
C VAL A 72 -18.47 -18.52 -6.49
N ILE A 73 -18.20 -17.72 -7.53
CA ILE A 73 -16.84 -17.46 -8.01
C ILE A 73 -16.02 -16.72 -6.94
N GLN A 74 -16.60 -15.70 -6.30
CA GLN A 74 -15.91 -14.93 -5.27
C GLN A 74 -15.61 -15.78 -4.03
N ASN A 75 -16.54 -16.61 -3.59
CA ASN A 75 -16.34 -17.52 -2.46
C ASN A 75 -15.25 -18.53 -2.76
N TYR A 76 -15.24 -19.11 -3.96
CA TYR A 76 -14.16 -20.01 -4.35
C TYR A 76 -12.79 -19.32 -4.41
N ILE A 77 -12.71 -18.10 -4.95
CA ILE A 77 -11.45 -17.33 -4.96
C ILE A 77 -10.95 -17.13 -3.53
N LYS A 78 -11.83 -16.71 -2.60
CA LYS A 78 -11.49 -16.53 -1.19
C LYS A 78 -11.04 -17.84 -0.54
N GLU A 79 -11.76 -18.93 -0.75
CA GLU A 79 -11.39 -20.25 -0.23
C GLU A 79 -10.03 -20.71 -0.74
N GLU A 80 -9.75 -20.49 -2.02
CA GLU A 80 -8.48 -20.88 -2.65
C GLU A 80 -7.32 -19.98 -2.20
N GLU A 81 -7.56 -18.68 -1.98
CA GLU A 81 -6.58 -17.78 -1.36
C GLU A 81 -6.24 -18.24 0.06
N ILE A 82 -7.25 -18.56 0.87
CA ILE A 82 -7.07 -19.11 2.22
C ILE A 82 -6.28 -20.42 2.16
N ARG A 83 -6.66 -21.33 1.26
CA ARG A 83 -5.97 -22.62 1.10
C ARG A 83 -4.52 -22.45 0.68
N LEU A 84 -4.23 -21.56 -0.28
CA LEU A 84 -2.86 -21.28 -0.72
C LEU A 84 -2.03 -20.60 0.37
N GLU A 85 -2.63 -19.76 1.20
CA GLU A 85 -1.98 -19.19 2.38
C GLU A 85 -1.68 -20.30 3.40
N GLN A 86 -2.65 -21.16 3.71
CA GLN A 86 -2.46 -22.31 4.60
C GLN A 86 -1.42 -23.30 4.08
N GLU A 87 -1.39 -23.61 2.78
CA GLU A 87 -0.37 -24.48 2.17
C GLU A 87 1.03 -23.83 2.25
N LYS A 88 1.12 -22.51 2.13
CA LYS A 88 2.39 -21.78 2.33
C LYS A 88 2.80 -21.80 3.80
N GLU A 89 1.88 -21.53 4.72
CA GLU A 89 2.11 -21.57 6.17
C GLU A 89 2.51 -22.97 6.64
N GLN A 90 1.85 -24.01 6.13
CA GLN A 90 2.21 -25.39 6.42
C GLN A 90 3.58 -25.72 5.84
N ARG A 91 3.86 -25.33 4.59
CA ARG A 91 5.20 -25.50 4.00
C ARG A 91 6.28 -24.79 4.82
N ILE A 92 5.97 -23.63 5.37
CA ILE A 92 6.83 -22.89 6.28
C ILE A 92 7.07 -23.68 7.56
N VAL A 93 6.03 -24.23 8.18
CA VAL A 93 6.17 -25.05 9.40
C VAL A 93 6.96 -26.32 9.08
N ASP A 94 6.76 -26.90 7.90
CA ASP A 94 7.49 -28.08 7.43
C ASP A 94 8.97 -27.75 7.13
N GLU A 95 9.26 -26.55 6.59
CA GLU A 95 10.61 -26.10 6.22
C GLU A 95 11.41 -25.52 7.40
N PHE A 96 10.75 -24.82 8.33
CA PHE A 96 11.37 -24.08 9.43
C PHE A 96 11.09 -24.67 10.83
N GLY A 97 10.23 -25.69 10.93
CA GLY A 97 9.80 -26.27 12.20
C GLY A 97 8.91 -25.36 13.04
N GLU A 98 8.67 -25.74 14.29
CA GLU A 98 8.06 -24.84 15.28
C GLU A 98 9.03 -23.68 15.57
N ILE A 99 8.62 -22.45 15.22
CA ILE A 99 9.39 -21.25 15.58
C ILE A 99 9.29 -21.05 17.08
N THR A 100 10.42 -21.19 17.76
CA THR A 100 10.57 -20.94 19.19
C THR A 100 11.21 -19.58 19.41
N ASP A 101 11.20 -19.09 20.66
CA ASP A 101 11.89 -17.86 21.05
C ASP A 101 13.38 -17.82 20.65
N GLU A 102 14.03 -18.99 20.61
CA GLU A 102 15.45 -19.15 20.30
C GLU A 102 15.71 -19.44 18.80
N SER A 103 14.66 -19.56 17.98
CA SER A 103 14.81 -19.78 16.54
C SER A 103 15.53 -18.60 15.90
N GLU A 104 16.61 -18.90 15.17
CA GLU A 104 17.39 -17.89 14.46
C GLU A 104 16.66 -17.43 13.20
N ILE A 105 16.45 -16.12 13.09
CA ILE A 105 15.85 -15.46 11.95
C ILE A 105 16.93 -14.67 11.23
N ARG A 106 17.08 -14.93 9.93
CA ARG A 106 18.03 -14.26 9.06
C ARG A 106 17.31 -13.55 7.92
N PHE A 107 17.57 -12.25 7.76
CA PHE A 107 17.06 -11.45 6.64
C PHE A 107 18.11 -10.45 6.17
N THR A 108 17.88 -9.84 5.01
CA THR A 108 18.78 -8.82 4.48
C THR A 108 18.07 -7.50 4.24
N TYR A 109 18.81 -6.41 4.19
CA TYR A 109 18.35 -5.15 3.60
C TYR A 109 19.49 -4.51 2.83
N THR A 110 19.15 -3.73 1.82
CA THR A 110 20.12 -3.06 0.95
C THR A 110 20.06 -1.56 1.19
N THR A 111 21.19 -0.86 1.09
CA THR A 111 21.21 0.62 1.10
C THR A 111 20.28 1.14 0.00
N GLY A 112 19.30 1.97 0.38
CA GLY A 112 18.28 2.48 -0.55
C GLY A 112 17.05 1.60 -0.78
N TYR A 113 17.02 0.34 -0.34
CA TYR A 113 15.88 -0.58 -0.52
C TYR A 113 15.34 -1.15 0.79
N ASP A 114 14.09 -1.61 0.81
CA ASP A 114 13.47 -2.20 2.00
C ASP A 114 14.07 -3.57 2.37
N PHE A 115 13.60 -4.16 3.47
CA PHE A 115 14.01 -5.50 3.89
C PHE A 115 13.67 -6.56 2.83
N ASN A 116 14.64 -7.38 2.46
CA ASN A 116 14.42 -8.58 1.65
C ASN A 116 14.10 -9.76 2.56
N VAL A 117 12.79 -10.00 2.70
CA VAL A 117 12.18 -11.03 3.56
C VAL A 117 11.35 -12.01 2.75
N SER A 118 11.62 -12.09 1.43
CA SER A 118 10.88 -12.91 0.47
C SER A 118 10.93 -14.41 0.78
N LYS A 119 12.04 -14.87 1.37
CA LYS A 119 12.26 -16.26 1.78
C LYS A 119 11.76 -16.58 3.19
N LEU A 120 11.27 -15.58 3.92
CA LEU A 120 10.77 -15.77 5.28
C LEU A 120 9.27 -16.05 5.29
N PRO A 121 8.81 -16.77 6.33
CA PRO A 121 7.41 -16.92 6.64
C PRO A 121 6.64 -15.60 6.66
N LYS A 122 5.39 -15.61 6.19
CA LYS A 122 4.55 -14.41 6.17
C LYS A 122 4.44 -13.75 7.55
N ALA A 123 4.19 -14.54 8.60
CA ALA A 123 4.13 -14.02 9.97
C ALA A 123 5.42 -13.29 10.39
N ILE A 124 6.59 -13.82 10.03
CA ILE A 124 7.89 -13.18 10.33
C ILE A 124 8.10 -11.95 9.46
N ARG A 125 7.75 -12.03 8.17
CA ARG A 125 7.80 -10.91 7.23
C ARG A 125 6.96 -9.74 7.74
N ASP A 126 5.72 -10.00 8.15
CA ASP A 126 4.80 -8.98 8.63
C ASP A 126 5.31 -8.31 9.92
N LEU A 127 6.05 -9.05 10.75
CA LEU A 127 6.77 -8.50 11.91
C LEU A 127 7.93 -7.60 11.47
N ILE A 128 8.80 -8.07 10.56
CA ILE A 128 9.96 -7.29 10.09
C ILE A 128 9.50 -6.02 9.36
N MET A 129 8.42 -6.08 8.60
CA MET A 129 7.87 -4.93 7.87
C MET A 129 7.29 -3.83 8.79
N GLN A 130 7.14 -4.09 10.10
CA GLN A 130 6.78 -3.06 11.08
C GLN A 130 8.00 -2.26 11.56
N LEU A 131 9.21 -2.73 11.29
CA LEU A 131 10.45 -2.10 11.72
C LEU A 131 10.94 -1.09 10.68
N GLU A 132 11.72 -0.12 11.15
CA GLU A 132 12.59 0.70 10.33
C GLU A 132 14.03 0.17 10.40
N LYS A 133 14.85 0.49 9.39
CA LYS A 133 16.27 0.11 9.36
C LYS A 133 17.04 0.54 10.61
N LYS A 134 16.67 1.69 11.19
CA LYS A 134 17.30 2.23 12.41
C LYS A 134 17.03 1.36 13.66
N ASP A 135 15.97 0.56 13.63
CA ASP A 135 15.55 -0.27 14.76
C ASP A 135 16.42 -1.54 14.86
N VAL A 136 17.07 -1.92 13.76
CA VAL A 136 17.86 -3.14 13.65
C VAL A 136 19.34 -2.85 13.90
N LYS A 137 19.94 -3.56 14.85
CA LYS A 137 21.37 -3.48 15.21
C LYS A 137 22.05 -4.83 15.01
N GLY A 138 23.39 -4.83 14.96
CA GLY A 138 24.17 -6.07 14.88
C GLY A 138 24.13 -6.74 13.51
N TYR A 139 24.12 -5.94 12.44
CA TYR A 139 24.19 -6.45 11.08
C TYR A 139 25.63 -6.69 10.63
N GLU A 140 25.80 -7.65 9.73
CA GLU A 140 27.03 -7.89 9.00
C GLU A 140 26.93 -7.23 7.62
N LYS A 141 27.92 -6.41 7.27
CA LYS A 141 28.03 -5.84 5.94
C LYS A 141 28.51 -6.92 4.98
N VAL A 142 27.73 -7.23 3.95
CA VAL A 142 28.09 -8.17 2.88
C VAL A 142 28.39 -7.39 1.61
N ASP A 143 29.39 -7.87 0.88
CA ASP A 143 30.11 -7.12 -0.16
C ASP A 143 29.25 -6.45 -1.25
N PHE A 144 29.85 -5.41 -1.79
CA PHE A 144 29.35 -4.41 -2.71
C PHE A 144 29.18 -4.97 -4.13
N TYR A 145 27.95 -5.00 -4.64
CA TYR A 145 27.75 -5.01 -6.10
C TYR A 145 28.11 -3.60 -6.59
N GLY A 146 28.77 -3.48 -7.75
CA GLY A 146 29.38 -2.24 -8.26
C GLY A 146 28.45 -1.05 -8.54
N ASP A 147 27.27 -0.99 -7.94
CA ASP A 147 26.20 -0.02 -8.14
C ASP A 147 25.96 0.88 -6.90
N TYR A 148 26.91 0.98 -5.97
CA TYR A 148 26.80 1.75 -4.71
C TYR A 148 25.84 1.17 -3.67
N SER A 149 25.24 0.02 -3.94
CA SER A 149 24.41 -0.67 -2.97
C SER A 149 25.28 -1.49 -1.98
N VAL A 150 24.86 -1.51 -0.72
CA VAL A 150 25.49 -2.33 0.33
C VAL A 150 24.42 -3.20 0.92
N ASP A 151 24.66 -4.51 0.92
CA ASP A 151 23.80 -5.47 1.58
C ASP A 151 24.20 -5.63 3.04
N TYR A 152 23.19 -5.66 3.89
CA TYR A 152 23.32 -5.90 5.31
C TYR A 152 22.57 -7.18 5.66
N VAL A 153 23.28 -8.16 6.21
CA VAL A 153 22.69 -9.37 6.74
C VAL A 153 22.40 -9.14 8.21
N VAL A 154 21.17 -9.40 8.60
CA VAL A 154 20.72 -9.34 9.98
C VAL A 154 20.40 -10.76 10.43
N THR A 155 20.98 -11.14 11.56
CA THR A 155 20.72 -12.40 12.23
C THR A 155 20.32 -12.11 13.66
N MET A 156 19.16 -12.59 14.09
CA MET A 156 18.66 -12.43 15.46
C MET A 156 17.74 -13.58 15.85
N THR A 157 17.49 -13.78 17.14
CA THR A 157 16.47 -14.75 17.57
C THR A 157 15.06 -14.21 17.37
N TYR A 158 14.08 -15.09 17.27
CA TYR A 158 12.67 -14.70 17.17
C TYR A 158 12.22 -13.83 18.34
N LYS A 159 12.68 -14.14 19.56
CA LYS A 159 12.43 -13.32 20.76
C LYS A 159 13.00 -11.91 20.65
N GLN A 160 14.19 -11.76 20.06
CA GLN A 160 14.79 -10.44 19.80
C GLN A 160 13.94 -9.66 18.79
N LEU A 161 13.48 -10.32 17.71
CA LEU A 161 12.58 -9.71 16.74
C LEU A 161 11.28 -9.20 17.38
N LEU A 162 10.62 -10.03 18.19
CA LEU A 162 9.40 -9.65 18.91
C LEU A 162 9.64 -8.43 19.82
N THR A 163 10.78 -8.41 20.51
CA THR A 163 11.17 -7.29 21.37
C THR A 163 11.35 -6.00 20.57
N LEU A 164 11.98 -6.06 19.39
CA LEU A 164 12.13 -4.89 18.51
C LEU A 164 10.77 -4.37 18.03
N VAL A 165 9.88 -5.26 17.60
CA VAL A 165 8.53 -4.89 17.14
C VAL A 165 7.74 -4.21 18.26
N GLU A 166 7.80 -4.76 19.47
CA GLU A 166 7.12 -4.19 20.64
C GLU A 166 7.67 -2.80 21.00
N ASN A 167 8.99 -2.62 20.99
CA ASN A 167 9.61 -1.32 21.22
C ASN A 167 9.19 -0.32 20.15
N ARG A 168 9.11 -0.76 18.89
CA ARG A 168 8.70 0.10 17.79
C ARG A 168 7.25 0.56 17.91
N LYS A 169 6.34 -0.33 18.34
CA LYS A 169 4.95 0.03 18.63
C LYS A 169 4.86 1.14 19.68
N LYS A 170 5.60 0.99 20.79
CA LYS A 170 5.66 2.01 21.85
C LYS A 170 6.22 3.34 21.35
N GLU A 171 7.26 3.31 20.51
CA GLU A 171 7.81 4.53 19.91
C GLU A 171 6.78 5.22 19.01
N ASN A 172 6.08 4.46 18.15
CA ASN A 172 5.04 4.98 17.27
C ASN A 172 3.88 5.60 18.08
N GLU A 173 3.44 4.98 19.17
CA GLU A 173 2.41 5.53 20.06
C GLU A 173 2.83 6.87 20.67
N ILE A 174 4.09 6.99 21.10
CA ILE A 174 4.65 8.25 21.62
C ILE A 174 4.69 9.32 20.51
N ILE A 175 5.11 8.95 19.30
CA ILE A 175 5.17 9.87 18.15
C ILE A 175 3.77 10.38 17.79
N GLU A 176 2.78 9.49 17.69
CA GLU A 176 1.41 9.88 17.36
C GLU A 176 0.78 10.72 18.48
N THR A 177 1.04 10.42 19.75
CA THR A 177 0.60 11.24 20.88
C THR A 177 1.18 12.66 20.77
N LYS A 178 2.49 12.80 20.56
CA LYS A 178 3.14 14.12 20.39
C LYS A 178 2.61 14.90 19.18
N LYS A 179 2.29 14.19 18.09
CA LYS A 179 1.71 14.78 16.89
C LYS A 179 0.28 15.28 17.16
N GLN A 180 -0.53 14.52 17.88
CA GLN A 180 -1.87 14.94 18.30
C GLN A 180 -1.81 16.15 19.24
N GLU A 181 -0.92 16.14 20.23
CA GLU A 181 -0.69 17.27 21.12
C GLU A 181 -0.28 18.53 20.36
N ARG A 182 0.61 18.39 19.36
CA ARG A 182 1.01 19.50 18.49
C ARG A 182 -0.15 20.03 17.67
N ILE A 183 -0.95 19.15 17.06
CA ILE A 183 -2.13 19.54 16.28
C ILE A 183 -3.13 20.30 17.18
N GLU A 184 -3.36 19.82 18.40
CA GLU A 184 -4.28 20.46 19.34
C GLU A 184 -3.74 21.82 19.81
N LYS A 185 -2.43 21.91 20.06
CA LYS A 185 -1.77 23.18 20.37
C LYS A 185 -1.90 24.16 19.21
N ASP A 186 -1.60 23.74 17.99
CA ASP A 186 -1.68 24.58 16.79
C ASP A 186 -3.13 25.05 16.53
N LYS A 187 -4.14 24.22 16.81
CA LYS A 187 -5.56 24.60 16.76
C LYS A 187 -5.91 25.65 17.79
N LYS A 188 -5.46 25.48 19.05
CA LYS A 188 -5.69 26.47 20.12
C LYS A 188 -5.05 27.81 19.77
N GLU A 189 -3.78 27.80 19.35
CA GLU A 189 -3.08 29.02 18.91
C GLU A 189 -3.78 29.68 17.72
N PHE A 190 -4.31 28.88 16.78
CA PHE A 190 -5.08 29.41 15.65
C PHE A 190 -6.37 30.09 16.10
N GLU A 191 -7.16 29.45 16.96
CA GLU A 191 -8.41 30.03 17.47
C GLU A 191 -8.17 31.27 18.36
N GLU A 192 -7.08 31.30 19.14
CA GLU A 192 -6.66 32.48 19.90
C GLU A 192 -6.31 33.65 18.97
N LYS A 193 -5.48 33.41 17.93
CA LYS A 193 -5.13 34.45 16.95
C LYS A 193 -6.35 34.94 16.15
N LYS A 194 -7.28 34.04 15.85
CA LYS A 194 -8.55 34.38 15.21
C LYS A 194 -9.43 35.25 16.11
N LYS A 195 -9.52 34.94 17.40
CA LYS A 195 -10.20 35.77 18.39
C LYS A 195 -9.55 37.14 18.51
N GLN A 196 -8.21 37.19 18.59
CA GLN A 196 -7.46 38.45 18.62
C GLN A 196 -7.71 39.32 17.38
N ALA A 197 -7.76 38.73 16.18
CA ALA A 197 -8.04 39.47 14.95
C ALA A 197 -9.44 40.08 14.96
N ARG A 198 -10.44 39.35 15.46
CA ARG A 198 -11.82 39.84 15.64
C ARG A 198 -11.90 40.98 16.65
N GLU A 199 -11.25 40.83 17.81
CA GLU A 199 -11.28 41.82 18.89
C GLU A 199 -10.55 43.12 18.51
N THR A 200 -9.40 43.00 17.85
CA THR A 200 -8.58 44.17 17.48
C THR A 200 -9.03 44.85 16.18
N GLY A 201 -9.85 44.16 15.37
CA GLY A 201 -10.21 44.62 14.03
C GLY A 201 -9.01 44.69 13.05
N LYS A 202 -7.87 44.08 13.42
CA LYS A 202 -6.63 44.07 12.63
C LYS A 202 -6.24 42.64 12.28
N ARG A 203 -5.50 42.49 11.18
CA ARG A 203 -4.93 41.19 10.80
C ARG A 203 -3.87 40.72 11.81
N VAL A 204 -3.86 39.43 12.14
CA VAL A 204 -2.91 38.81 13.08
C VAL A 204 -2.04 37.79 12.35
N LYS A 205 -0.73 37.80 12.63
CA LYS A 205 0.26 36.91 11.99
C LYS A 205 0.10 35.47 12.48
N LEU A 206 -0.24 34.55 11.58
CA LEU A 206 -0.33 33.12 11.86
C LEU A 206 1.04 32.44 11.79
N SER A 207 1.70 32.54 10.63
CA SER A 207 3.00 31.91 10.37
C SER A 207 3.84 32.75 9.42
N HIS A 208 5.13 32.45 9.37
CA HIS A 208 6.08 33.09 8.48
C HIS A 208 7.19 32.13 8.10
N TRP A 209 7.53 32.09 6.82
CA TRP A 209 8.54 31.20 6.26
C TRP A 209 9.18 31.85 5.03
N MET A 210 10.21 31.19 4.50
CA MET A 210 10.92 31.62 3.31
C MET A 210 10.65 30.62 2.17
N GLU A 211 10.45 31.14 0.96
CA GLU A 211 10.37 30.35 -0.27
C GLU A 211 11.32 30.93 -1.34
N PRO A 212 11.71 30.16 -2.36
CA PRO A 212 12.39 30.72 -3.52
C PRO A 212 11.59 31.88 -4.15
N CYS A 213 12.31 32.91 -4.60
CA CYS A 213 11.74 34.06 -5.30
C CYS A 213 10.90 33.57 -6.51
N ASN A 214 9.64 33.98 -6.59
CA ASN A 214 8.73 33.56 -7.67
C ASN A 214 8.76 34.47 -8.90
N ASP A 215 9.44 35.62 -8.82
CA ASP A 215 9.60 36.53 -9.94
C ASP A 215 10.97 36.35 -10.60
N PRO A 216 11.03 35.80 -11.84
CA PRO A 216 12.29 35.60 -12.53
C PRO A 216 12.93 36.91 -13.05
N THR A 217 12.23 38.04 -12.96
CA THR A 217 12.71 39.36 -13.41
C THR A 217 13.29 40.21 -12.28
N GLU A 218 13.09 39.81 -11.03
CA GLU A 218 13.69 40.47 -9.88
C GLU A 218 15.04 39.83 -9.52
N GLU A 219 16.01 40.64 -9.08
CA GLU A 219 17.29 40.17 -8.54
C GLU A 219 17.15 39.62 -7.10
N CYS A 220 16.03 38.96 -6.77
CA CYS A 220 15.86 38.25 -5.50
C CYS A 220 16.09 36.74 -5.61
N SER A 221 16.66 36.15 -4.57
CA SER A 221 16.79 34.68 -4.46
C SER A 221 15.73 34.06 -3.54
N ILE A 222 15.19 34.83 -2.61
CA ILE A 222 14.30 34.36 -1.55
C ILE A 222 13.18 35.40 -1.32
N ASP A 223 11.97 34.89 -1.08
CA ASP A 223 10.83 35.68 -0.63
C ASP A 223 10.45 35.33 0.81
N PHE A 224 10.11 36.35 1.58
CA PHE A 224 9.50 36.21 2.88
C PHE A 224 7.98 36.10 2.74
N ILE A 225 7.43 34.95 3.12
CA ILE A 225 5.99 34.73 3.09
C ILE A 225 5.44 34.83 4.51
N THR A 226 4.43 35.68 4.68
CA THR A 226 3.71 35.83 5.95
C THR A 226 2.24 35.52 5.74
N LYS A 227 1.73 34.56 6.52
CA LYS A 227 0.32 34.21 6.56
C LYS A 227 -0.35 34.95 7.71
N TYR A 228 -1.42 35.68 7.40
CA TYR A 228 -2.24 36.40 8.35
C TYR A 228 -3.65 35.80 8.42
N ILE A 229 -4.34 36.06 9.52
CA ILE A 229 -5.78 35.92 9.65
C ILE A 229 -6.42 37.30 9.82
N ALA A 230 -7.37 37.62 8.96
CA ALA A 230 -8.14 38.85 8.99
C ALA A 230 -9.28 38.76 10.03
N PRO A 231 -9.87 39.89 10.45
CA PRO A 231 -10.97 39.92 11.43
C PRO A 231 -12.22 39.14 10.99
N ASP A 232 -12.48 39.09 9.68
CA ASP A 232 -13.57 38.32 9.08
C ASP A 232 -13.28 36.80 9.04
N GLY A 233 -12.09 36.39 9.49
CA GLY A 233 -11.62 35.00 9.52
C GLY A 233 -10.96 34.54 8.23
N LYS A 234 -10.83 35.39 7.20
CA LYS A 234 -10.11 35.03 5.97
C LYS A 234 -8.61 34.92 6.23
N ILE A 235 -7.98 34.02 5.48
CA ILE A 235 -6.54 33.83 5.50
C ILE A 235 -5.94 34.64 4.36
N GLU A 236 -4.98 35.50 4.69
CA GLU A 236 -4.23 36.30 3.72
C GLU A 236 -2.78 35.83 3.70
N ILE A 237 -2.21 35.66 2.52
CA ILE A 237 -0.79 35.34 2.35
C ILE A 237 -0.14 36.54 1.68
N VAL A 238 0.83 37.14 2.35
CA VAL A 238 1.60 38.27 1.85
C VAL A 238 3.02 37.80 1.59
N ARG A 239 3.50 38.04 0.37
CA ARG A 239 4.86 37.75 -0.07
C ARG A 239 5.64 39.07 -0.13
N SER A 240 6.86 39.07 0.40
CA SER A 240 7.77 40.21 0.38
C SER A 240 9.10 39.75 -0.19
N HIS A 241 9.49 40.31 -1.33
CA HIS A 241 10.80 40.10 -1.93
C HIS A 241 11.87 40.72 -1.02
N SER A 242 12.99 40.02 -0.86
CA SER A 242 14.18 40.58 -0.21
C SER A 242 15.18 41.00 -1.29
N TYR A 243 15.49 42.29 -1.34
CA TYR A 243 16.52 42.89 -2.18
C TYR A 243 17.83 43.05 -1.40
#